data_AF-A0A519LUF2-F1
#
_entry.id   AF-A0A519LUF2-F1
#
_cell.length_a   1.000
_cell.length_b   1.000
_cell.length_c   1.000
_cell.angle_alpha   90.00
_cell.angle_beta   90.00
_cell.angle_gamma   90.00
#
_symmetry.space_group_name_H-M   'P 1'
#
loop_
_entity.id
_entity.type
_entity.pdbx_description
1 polymer ?
#
loop_
_entity_poly.entity_id
_entity_poly.type
_entity_poly.pdbx_seq_one_letter_code
_entity_poly.pdbx_strand_id
1 'polypeptide(L)'
;MTTIKINEHTKNGKAFMAMFEAFFKDVEGIEIIKDDYNQVNEEEVVYSREFIEKVKKAEENIRNGETTTLNPDDIWGSLGLK
;
A
#
# COMPACT_ATOMS: atom_id res chain seq x y z
N MET A 1 14.69 29.59 5.10
CA MET A 1 14.57 28.12 5.03
C MET A 1 14.74 27.73 3.58
N THR A 2 15.66 26.81 3.29
CA THR A 2 15.95 26.35 1.93
C THR A 2 15.74 24.86 1.90
N THR A 3 14.94 24.37 0.95
CA THR A 3 14.58 22.95 0.84
C THR A 3 15.17 22.38 -0.44
N ILE A 4 15.79 21.20 -0.34
CA ILE A 4 16.25 20.43 -1.50
C ILE A 4 15.20 19.35 -1.77
N LYS A 5 14.69 19.29 -3.01
CA LYS A 5 13.72 18.27 -3.44
C LYS A 5 14.46 17.09 -4.05
N ILE A 6 14.24 15.89 -3.51
CA ILE A 6 14.87 14.65 -3.97
C ILE A 6 13.76 13.68 -4.39
N ASN A 7 13.89 13.08 -5.57
CA ASN A 7 13.01 12.00 -6.00
C ASN A 7 13.66 10.64 -5.70
N GLU A 8 13.23 9.99 -4.61
CA GLU A 8 13.73 8.70 -4.15
C GLU A 8 13.49 7.53 -5.12
N HIS A 9 12.65 7.68 -6.14
CA HIS A 9 12.42 6.65 -7.14
C HIS A 9 13.46 6.68 -8.28
N THR A 10 14.26 7.73 -8.39
CA THR A 10 15.33 7.85 -9.41
C THR A 10 16.66 7.26 -8.92
N LYS A 11 17.53 6.82 -9.85
CA LYS A 11 18.87 6.29 -9.49
C LYS A 11 19.68 7.29 -8.64
N ASN A 12 19.64 8.57 -9.01
CA ASN A 12 20.37 9.62 -8.31
C ASN A 12 19.76 9.91 -6.94
N GLY A 13 18.43 9.91 -6.82
CA GLY A 13 17.77 10.09 -5.52
C GLY A 13 18.03 8.94 -4.56
N LYS A 14 18.00 7.69 -5.03
CA LYS A 14 18.38 6.52 -4.20
C LYS A 14 19.82 6.60 -3.73
N ALA A 15 20.75 6.95 -4.63
CA ALA A 15 22.16 7.10 -4.28
C ALA A 15 22.37 8.22 -3.25
N PHE A 16 21.66 9.34 -3.39
CA PHE A 16 21.70 10.43 -2.42
C PHE A 16 21.15 10.00 -1.04
N MET A 17 20.01 9.30 -0.99
CA MET A 17 19.43 8.81 0.27
C MET A 17 20.35 7.80 0.96
N ALA A 18 20.97 6.88 0.23
CA ALA A 18 21.92 5.92 0.79
C ALA A 18 23.18 6.62 1.37
N MET A 19 23.71 7.63 0.66
CA MET A 19 24.78 8.48 1.19
C MET A 19 24.31 9.23 2.44
N PHE A 20 23.11 9.79 2.39
CA PHE A 20 22.55 10.55 3.49
C PHE A 20 22.41 9.69 4.76
N GLU A 21 21.82 8.51 4.64
CA GLU A 21 21.66 7.57 5.76
C GLU A 21 23.00 7.10 6.33
N ALA A 22 24.02 6.89 5.50
CA ALA A 22 25.32 6.42 5.95
C ALA A 22 26.12 7.48 6.73
N PHE A 23 25.97 8.76 6.39
CA PHE A 23 26.86 9.82 6.90
C PHE A 23 26.16 10.87 7.78
N PHE A 24 24.83 11.01 7.67
CA PHE A 24 24.12 12.17 8.21
C PHE A 24 22.88 11.83 9.05
N LYS A 25 22.54 10.54 9.20
CA LYS A 25 21.32 10.08 9.90
C LYS A 25 21.19 10.58 11.35
N ASP A 26 22.31 10.73 12.06
CA ASP A 26 22.35 11.11 13.49
C ASP A 26 23.16 12.39 13.74
N VAL A 27 23.36 13.22 12.71
CA VAL A 27 24.13 14.47 12.84
C VAL A 27 23.20 15.60 13.29
N GLU A 28 23.57 16.25 14.40
CA GLU A 28 22.85 17.40 14.94
C GLU A 28 22.83 18.56 13.93
N GLY A 29 21.64 19.08 13.63
CA GLY A 29 21.43 20.20 12.70
C GLY A 29 20.97 19.81 11.29
N ILE A 30 20.76 18.52 11.02
CA ILE A 30 20.17 18.04 9.75
C ILE A 30 18.80 17.43 10.04
N GLU A 31 17.78 17.88 9.30
CA GLU A 31 16.39 17.41 9.43
C GLU A 31 15.89 16.92 8.06
N ILE A 32 15.27 15.74 8.04
CA ILE A 32 14.57 15.24 6.85
C ILE A 32 13.11 15.64 6.96
N ILE A 33 12.70 16.57 6.11
CA ILE A 33 11.30 16.94 5.95
C ILE A 33 10.76 16.13 4.77
N LYS A 34 10.00 15.06 5.05
CA LYS A 34 9.29 14.30 4.03
C LYS A 34 7.96 14.99 3.74
N ASP A 35 7.77 15.37 2.49
CA ASP A 35 6.48 15.81 1.98
C ASP A 35 5.53 14.59 2.00
N ASP A 36 4.48 14.65 2.83
CA ASP A 36 3.53 13.55 3.14
C ASP A 36 2.66 13.08 1.96
N TYR A 37 3.03 13.38 0.71
CA TYR A 37 2.23 13.06 -0.46
C TYR A 37 2.18 11.56 -0.83
N ASN A 38 2.82 10.68 -0.05
CA ASN A 38 2.76 9.22 -0.24
C ASN A 38 3.12 8.39 1.02
N GLN A 39 3.15 9.00 2.22
CA GLN A 39 3.15 8.20 3.44
C GLN A 39 1.73 7.67 3.62
N VAL A 40 1.44 6.51 3.03
CA VAL A 40 0.34 5.68 3.52
C VAL A 40 0.76 5.32 4.94
N ASN A 41 0.32 6.13 5.90
CA ASN A 41 0.38 5.78 7.30
C ASN A 41 -0.17 4.35 7.40
N GLU A 42 0.56 3.43 8.02
CA GLU A 42 0.06 2.07 8.27
C GLU A 42 -1.27 2.09 9.07
N GLU A 43 -1.68 3.26 9.58
CA GLU A 43 -2.93 3.53 10.29
C GLU A 43 -3.97 4.38 9.53
N GLU A 44 -3.68 4.93 8.35
CA GLU A 44 -4.78 5.43 7.49
C GLU A 44 -5.35 4.24 6.75
N VAL A 45 -6.38 3.66 7.36
CA VAL A 45 -7.21 2.65 6.74
C VAL A 45 -7.82 3.24 5.46
N VAL A 46 -7.15 3.05 4.33
CA VAL A 46 -7.56 3.52 2.99
C VAL A 46 -8.96 3.02 2.62
N TYR A 47 -9.41 1.97 3.29
CA TYR A 47 -10.69 1.31 3.07
C TYR A 47 -11.67 1.58 4.19
N SER A 48 -12.96 1.66 3.85
CA SER A 48 -14.02 1.72 4.86
C SER A 48 -14.00 0.48 5.75
N ARG A 49 -14.47 0.62 6.99
CA ARG A 49 -14.64 -0.53 7.91
C ARG A 49 -15.49 -1.63 7.28
N GLU A 50 -16.54 -1.25 6.56
CA GLU A 50 -17.41 -2.17 5.82
C GLU A 50 -16.65 -2.99 4.77
N PHE A 51 -15.72 -2.36 4.04
CA PHE A 51 -14.90 -3.07 3.07
C PHE A 51 -14.01 -4.12 3.74
N ILE A 52 -13.39 -3.76 4.87
CA ILE A 52 -12.50 -4.68 5.61
C ILE A 52 -13.30 -5.87 6.17
N GLU A 53 -14.47 -5.62 6.73
CA GLU A 53 -15.34 -6.69 7.23
C GLU A 53 -15.78 -7.62 6.09
N LYS A 54 -16.10 -7.06 4.91
CA LYS A 54 -16.45 -7.85 3.73
C LYS A 54 -15.30 -8.75 3.28
N VAL A 55 -14.06 -8.25 3.29
CA VAL A 55 -12.87 -9.03 2.94
C VAL A 55 -12.63 -10.16 3.96
N LYS A 56 -12.65 -9.85 5.26
CA LYS A 56 -12.47 -10.87 6.32
C LYS A 56 -13.50 -11.98 6.23
N LYS A 57 -14.76 -11.63 5.98
CA LYS A 57 -15.82 -12.61 5.74
C LYS A 57 -15.55 -13.48 4.52
N ALA A 58 -15.09 -12.89 3.42
CA ALA A 58 -14.74 -13.64 2.22
C ALA A 58 -13.58 -14.63 2.49
N GLU A 59 -12.56 -14.23 3.24
CA GLU A 59 -11.45 -15.11 3.64
C GLU A 59 -11.92 -16.29 4.48
N GLU A 60 -12.81 -16.06 5.43
CA GLU A 60 -13.43 -17.12 6.25
C GLU A 60 -14.23 -18.10 5.39
N ASN A 61 -15.08 -17.58 4.50
CA ASN A 61 -15.86 -18.40 3.57
C ASN A 61 -14.96 -19.28 2.70
N ILE A 62 -13.83 -18.75 2.18
CA ILE A 62 -12.85 -19.52 1.40
C ILE A 62 -12.26 -20.66 2.23
N ARG A 63 -11.88 -20.39 3.49
CA ARG A 63 -11.33 -21.41 4.40
C ARG A 63 -12.35 -22.50 4.72
N ASN A 64 -13.63 -22.15 4.81
CA ASN A 64 -14.72 -23.08 5.11
C ASN A 64 -15.27 -23.77 3.86
N GLY A 65 -14.79 -23.43 2.66
CA GLY A 65 -15.29 -23.97 1.39
C GLY A 65 -16.66 -23.41 0.97
N GLU A 66 -17.14 -22.35 1.62
CA GLU A 66 -18.37 -21.63 1.28
C GLU A 66 -18.16 -20.72 0.05
N THR A 67 -17.77 -21.34 -1.06
CA THR A 67 -17.41 -20.65 -2.30
C THR A 67 -18.26 -21.15 -3.46
N THR A 68 -18.48 -20.30 -4.46
CA THR A 68 -19.16 -20.68 -5.69
C THR A 68 -18.10 -21.01 -6.73
N THR A 69 -18.15 -22.24 -7.27
CA THR A 69 -17.34 -22.60 -8.44
C THR A 69 -17.96 -21.96 -9.67
N LEU A 70 -17.16 -21.20 -10.41
CA LEU A 70 -17.60 -20.52 -11.63
C LEU A 70 -17.14 -21.30 -12.86
N ASN A 71 -18.05 -21.50 -13.82
CA ASN A 71 -17.71 -21.91 -15.17
C ASN A 71 -17.18 -20.69 -15.95
N PRO A 72 -15.93 -20.70 -16.42
CA PRO A 72 -15.37 -19.59 -17.21
C PRO A 72 -16.17 -19.29 -18.49
N ASP A 73 -16.78 -20.31 -19.09
CA ASP A 73 -17.55 -20.17 -20.32
C ASP A 73 -18.97 -19.61 -20.07
N ASP A 74 -19.43 -19.58 -18.82
CA ASP A 74 -20.74 -19.04 -18.42
C ASP A 74 -20.72 -18.50 -16.98
N ILE A 75 -20.07 -17.36 -16.80
CA ILE A 75 -19.92 -16.71 -15.49
C ILE A 75 -21.29 -16.33 -14.92
N TRP A 76 -22.17 -15.74 -15.73
CA TRP A 76 -23.48 -15.27 -15.26
C TRP A 76 -24.43 -16.43 -14.94
N GLY A 77 -24.45 -17.47 -15.77
CA GLY A 77 -25.21 -18.68 -15.48
C GLY A 77 -24.71 -19.43 -14.24
N SER A 78 -23.40 -19.41 -13.97
CA SER A 78 -22.82 -19.93 -12.71
C SER A 78 -23.32 -19.18 -11.46
N LEU A 79 -23.77 -17.93 -11.64
CA LEU A 79 -24.35 -17.10 -10.58
C LEU A 79 -25.89 -17.16 -10.56
N GLY A 80 -26.51 -17.99 -11.41
CA GLY A 80 -27.98 -18.09 -11.50
C GLY A 80 -28.65 -16.85 -12.12
N LEU A 81 -27.89 -16.02 -12.82
CA LEU A 81 -28.39 -14.82 -13.48
C LEU A 81 -28.64 -15.15 -14.96
N LYS A 82 -29.93 -15.19 -15.34
CA LYS A 82 -30.40 -15.37 -16.72
C LYS A 82 -31.40 -14.29 -17.09
#